data_AF-A0A7S0CGL9-F1
#
_entry.id   AF-A0A7S0CGL9-F1
#
_cell.length_a   1.000
_cell.length_b   1.000
_cell.length_c   1.000
_cell.angle_alpha   90.00
_cell.angle_beta   90.00
_cell.angle_gamma   90.00
#
_symmetry.space_group_name_H-M   'P 1'
#
loop_
_entity.id
_entity.type
_entity.pdbx_description
1 polymer ?
#
loop_
_entity_poly.entity_id
_entity_poly.type
_entity_poly.pdbx_seq_one_letter_code
_entity_poly.pdbx_strand_id
1 'polypeptide(L)'
;REIHAGNFRRACTLEPMIGGEIIRRIVTVTVGAPIAIALLSNPRSAPLLIALFHVLCAVEWTRLRPRFDFLANQDEGTLRNNEHLHGYAKNWEAKFALTLFPILSTLVGISNYPFIALALSSVCLTLSGYVNKGDNNIREALQMEHFEARALLATQHCQFGLLFVSTGFYHLHQISSASFSHSVMFILIVWNCDTGALLAGKLSKKLNIGDPVASIFPKKILMSLKSISPNKTMTGLAGGIILGTTTAIFLPNLILSVCNFVSFEMRDLCENKDNFLQYDGVFSTDDVVIRRACVGVLLSISGEIGDL
;
A
#
# COMPACT_ATOMS: atom_id res chain seq x y z
N ARG A 1 -43.83 -5.55 -31.59
CA ARG A 1 -44.34 -6.67 -30.74
C ARG A 1 -43.25 -7.72 -30.77
N GLU A 2 -42.79 -8.16 -29.59
CA GLU A 2 -41.57 -8.96 -29.35
C GLU A 2 -40.30 -8.12 -29.61
N ILE A 3 -39.44 -7.78 -28.64
CA ILE A 3 -38.71 -8.64 -27.69
C ILE A 3 -38.56 -7.88 -26.35
N HIS A 4 -39.29 -8.33 -25.33
CA HIS A 4 -39.14 -7.92 -23.93
C HIS A 4 -39.15 -9.20 -23.09
N ALA A 5 -38.00 -9.88 -22.97
CA ALA A 5 -37.80 -10.99 -22.03
C ALA A 5 -36.31 -11.36 -21.96
N GLY A 6 -35.51 -10.59 -21.21
CA GLY A 6 -34.07 -10.87 -21.10
C GLY A 6 -33.37 -10.51 -19.80
N ASN A 7 -34.03 -9.88 -18.83
CA ASN A 7 -33.34 -9.33 -17.65
C ASN A 7 -33.95 -9.72 -16.28
N PHE A 8 -34.60 -10.88 -16.18
CA PHE A 8 -35.25 -11.32 -14.93
C PHE A 8 -34.74 -12.66 -14.37
N ARG A 9 -33.42 -12.91 -14.43
CA ARG A 9 -32.75 -13.98 -13.67
C ARG A 9 -31.38 -13.55 -13.11
N ARG A 10 -31.41 -12.60 -12.17
CA ARG A 10 -30.38 -12.48 -11.11
C ARG A 10 -31.07 -12.18 -9.79
N ALA A 11 -31.98 -13.06 -9.41
CA ALA A 11 -32.43 -13.17 -8.03
C ALA A 11 -31.85 -14.45 -7.46
N CYS A 12 -31.29 -14.34 -6.25
CA CYS A 12 -30.90 -15.43 -5.35
C CYS A 12 -29.60 -16.20 -5.65
N THR A 13 -28.46 -15.62 -5.24
CA THR A 13 -27.47 -16.28 -4.35
C THR A 13 -26.68 -15.19 -3.61
N LEU A 14 -27.35 -14.40 -2.74
CA LEU A 14 -26.70 -13.29 -2.01
C LEU A 14 -26.46 -13.58 -0.51
N GLU A 15 -26.68 -14.80 -0.04
CA GLU A 15 -26.47 -15.19 1.36
C GLU A 15 -25.76 -16.55 1.39
N PRO A 16 -24.42 -16.54 1.36
CA PRO A 16 -23.62 -16.65 2.59
C PRO A 16 -22.36 -15.74 2.62
N MET A 17 -22.22 -14.77 1.72
CA MET A 17 -20.98 -13.98 1.60
C MET A 17 -20.69 -13.05 2.79
N ILE A 18 -21.73 -12.56 3.48
CA ILE A 18 -21.55 -11.63 4.62
C ILE A 18 -20.85 -12.32 5.79
N GLY A 19 -21.17 -13.59 6.08
CA GLY A 19 -20.56 -14.34 7.17
C GLY A 19 -19.06 -14.58 6.96
N GLY A 20 -18.67 -14.94 5.73
CA GLY A 20 -17.27 -15.21 5.40
C GLY A 20 -16.37 -13.99 5.53
N GLU A 21 -16.84 -12.83 5.10
CA GLU A 21 -16.06 -11.58 5.20
C GLU A 21 -15.89 -11.12 6.65
N ILE A 22 -16.97 -11.21 7.45
CA ILE A 22 -16.93 -10.85 8.88
C ILE A 22 -15.97 -11.77 9.63
N ILE A 23 -16.05 -13.09 9.43
CA ILE A 23 -15.14 -14.05 10.05
C ILE A 23 -13.69 -13.73 9.68
N ARG A 24 -13.40 -13.44 8.41
CA ARG A 24 -12.05 -13.08 7.96
C ARG A 24 -11.54 -11.83 8.67
N ARG A 25 -12.37 -10.79 8.82
CA ARG A 25 -12.03 -9.57 9.56
C ARG A 25 -11.79 -9.86 11.04
N ILE A 26 -12.66 -10.65 11.68
CA ILE A 26 -12.50 -11.05 13.09
C ILE A 26 -11.18 -11.78 13.28
N VAL A 27 -10.85 -12.75 12.42
CA VAL A 27 -9.59 -13.50 12.51
C VAL A 27 -8.38 -12.57 12.34
N THR A 28 -8.40 -11.66 11.35
CA THR A 28 -7.31 -10.69 11.17
C THR A 28 -7.12 -9.81 12.41
N VAL A 29 -8.20 -9.34 13.03
CA VAL A 29 -8.15 -8.47 14.21
C VAL A 29 -7.75 -9.22 15.48
N THR A 30 -8.31 -10.40 15.70
CA THR A 30 -8.14 -11.16 16.95
C THR A 30 -6.90 -12.03 16.98
N VAL A 31 -6.39 -12.44 15.81
CA VAL A 31 -5.22 -13.32 15.69
C VAL A 31 -4.09 -12.60 14.97
N GLY A 32 -4.37 -12.02 13.79
CA GLY A 32 -3.35 -11.37 12.96
C GLY A 32 -2.68 -10.19 13.65
N ALA A 33 -3.47 -9.25 14.19
CA ALA A 33 -2.92 -8.05 14.84
C ALA A 33 -2.11 -8.38 16.11
N PRO A 34 -2.57 -9.24 17.05
CA PRO A 34 -1.76 -9.64 18.19
C PRO A 34 -0.45 -10.34 17.81
N ILE A 35 -0.46 -11.22 16.80
CA ILE A 35 0.76 -11.86 16.31
C ILE A 35 1.73 -10.82 15.73
N ALA A 36 1.23 -9.90 14.90
CA ALA A 36 2.05 -8.83 14.34
C ALA A 36 2.67 -7.95 15.43
N ILE A 37 1.88 -7.55 16.43
CA ILE A 37 2.34 -6.75 17.57
C ILE A 37 3.37 -7.53 18.39
N ALA A 38 3.15 -8.82 18.67
CA ALA A 38 4.10 -9.66 19.39
C ALA A 38 5.42 -9.81 18.63
N LEU A 39 5.38 -9.99 17.31
CA LEU A 39 6.58 -10.06 16.47
C LEU A 39 7.31 -8.71 16.38
N LEU A 40 6.58 -7.59 16.38
CA LEU A 40 7.16 -6.25 16.43
C LEU A 40 7.80 -5.93 17.79
N SER A 41 7.34 -6.56 18.88
CA SER A 41 7.88 -6.33 20.22
C SER A 41 9.31 -6.81 20.42
N ASN A 42 9.77 -7.75 19.58
CA ASN A 42 11.12 -8.29 19.66
C ASN A 42 12.00 -7.74 18.53
N PRO A 43 13.14 -7.10 18.85
CA PRO A 43 13.99 -6.42 17.87
C PRO A 43 14.61 -7.37 16.83
N ARG A 44 14.67 -8.68 17.11
CA ARG A 44 15.15 -9.68 16.15
C ARG A 44 14.06 -10.10 15.17
N SER A 45 12.81 -10.19 15.59
CA SER A 45 11.70 -10.61 14.74
C SER A 45 11.03 -9.47 13.97
N ALA A 46 11.10 -8.23 14.47
CA ALA A 46 10.49 -7.09 13.80
C ALA A 46 11.04 -6.88 12.37
N PRO A 47 12.37 -6.91 12.12
CA PRO A 47 12.89 -6.79 10.76
C PRO A 47 12.48 -7.96 9.87
N LEU A 48 12.39 -9.18 10.42
CA LEU A 48 11.96 -10.36 9.66
C LEU A 48 10.49 -10.26 9.22
N LEU A 49 9.61 -9.77 10.10
CA LEU A 49 8.20 -9.55 9.78
C LEU A 49 8.06 -8.49 8.68
N ILE A 50 8.78 -7.37 8.79
CA ILE A 50 8.72 -6.28 7.81
C ILE A 50 9.28 -6.75 6.46
N ALA A 51 10.40 -7.47 6.45
CA ALA A 51 10.95 -8.05 5.23
C ALA A 51 9.98 -9.07 4.59
N LEU A 52 9.28 -9.87 5.39
CA LEU A 52 8.27 -10.79 4.89
C LEU A 52 7.11 -10.04 4.21
N PHE A 53 6.58 -9.00 4.85
CA PHE A 53 5.55 -8.14 4.24
C PHE A 53 6.06 -7.44 2.98
N HIS A 54 7.32 -6.99 2.98
CA HIS A 54 7.93 -6.38 1.81
C HIS A 54 7.97 -7.36 0.63
N VAL A 55 8.47 -8.58 0.84
CA VAL A 55 8.50 -9.61 -0.19
C VAL A 55 7.09 -9.92 -0.71
N LEU A 56 6.09 -10.05 0.18
CA LEU A 56 4.71 -10.30 -0.22
C LEU A 56 4.14 -9.17 -1.08
N CYS A 57 4.31 -7.90 -0.67
CA CYS A 57 3.88 -6.74 -1.43
C CYS A 57 4.64 -6.61 -2.77
N ALA A 58 5.93 -6.92 -2.79
CA ALA A 58 6.72 -6.90 -4.01
C ALA A 58 6.25 -7.98 -5.00
N VAL A 59 5.95 -9.20 -4.51
CA VAL A 59 5.38 -10.26 -5.34
C VAL A 59 3.98 -9.86 -5.83
N GLU A 60 3.14 -9.29 -4.99
CA GLU A 60 1.82 -8.79 -5.40
C GLU A 60 1.91 -7.70 -6.46
N TRP A 61 2.86 -6.76 -6.32
CA TRP A 61 3.12 -5.72 -7.30
C TRP A 61 3.44 -6.29 -8.69
N THR A 62 4.21 -7.38 -8.78
CA THR A 62 4.50 -8.04 -10.07
C THR A 62 3.26 -8.68 -10.71
N ARG A 63 2.23 -9.00 -9.90
CA ARG A 63 0.97 -9.56 -10.38
C ARG A 63 0.00 -8.48 -10.86
N LEU A 64 0.15 -7.24 -10.38
CA LEU A 64 -0.53 -6.05 -10.91
C LEU A 64 0.04 -5.71 -12.28
N ARG A 65 -0.29 -6.52 -13.30
CA ARG A 65 0.18 -6.27 -14.67
C ARG A 65 -0.48 -5.01 -15.22
N PRO A 66 0.27 -4.11 -15.90
CA PRO A 66 -0.34 -3.14 -16.80
C PRO A 66 -1.28 -3.89 -17.74
N ARG A 67 -2.51 -3.41 -17.93
CA ARG A 67 -3.46 -4.05 -18.87
C ARG A 67 -2.94 -3.87 -20.30
N PHE A 68 -2.14 -4.82 -20.77
CA PHE A 68 -1.64 -4.87 -22.15
C PHE A 68 -2.72 -5.26 -23.17
N ASP A 69 -3.87 -5.75 -22.68
CA ASP A 69 -4.96 -6.30 -23.50
C ASP A 69 -5.58 -5.24 -24.44
N PHE A 70 -5.44 -3.96 -24.13
CA PHE A 70 -5.95 -2.88 -24.99
C PHE A 70 -5.17 -2.76 -26.31
N LEU A 71 -3.88 -3.09 -26.30
CA LEU A 71 -3.04 -3.10 -27.50
C LEU A 71 -3.16 -4.44 -28.26
N ALA A 72 -3.37 -5.55 -27.55
CA ALA A 72 -3.52 -6.87 -28.18
C ALA A 72 -4.84 -7.01 -28.96
N ASN A 73 -5.95 -6.47 -28.43
CA ASN A 73 -7.27 -6.59 -29.07
C ASN A 73 -7.44 -5.77 -30.37
N GLN A 74 -6.52 -4.86 -30.70
CA GLN A 74 -6.54 -4.18 -31.99
C GLN A 74 -5.96 -5.04 -33.14
N ASP A 75 -5.09 -6.03 -32.84
CA ASP A 75 -4.38 -6.82 -33.85
C ASP A 75 -4.91 -8.27 -34.02
N GLU A 76 -5.77 -8.75 -33.12
CA GLU A 76 -6.32 -10.12 -33.14
C GLU A 76 -7.17 -10.46 -34.39
N GLY A 77 -7.58 -9.46 -35.18
CA GLY A 77 -8.32 -9.68 -36.43
C GLY A 77 -7.53 -10.39 -37.53
N THR A 78 -6.19 -10.43 -37.46
CA THR A 78 -5.35 -10.75 -38.64
C THR A 78 -4.36 -11.89 -38.48
N LEU A 79 -4.10 -12.40 -37.26
CA LEU A 79 -2.95 -13.28 -36.98
C LEU A 79 -3.27 -14.68 -36.42
N ARG A 80 -4.55 -15.07 -36.40
CA ARG A 80 -5.08 -16.26 -35.70
C ARG A 80 -4.57 -17.64 -36.16
N ASN A 81 -3.73 -17.73 -37.19
CA ASN A 81 -3.36 -19.01 -37.80
C ASN A 81 -1.94 -19.53 -37.47
N ASN A 82 -1.09 -18.81 -36.72
CA ASN A 82 0.30 -19.24 -36.46
C ASN A 82 0.73 -19.25 -34.97
N GLU A 83 -0.20 -19.21 -34.01
CA GLU A 83 0.11 -18.79 -32.62
C GLU A 83 0.65 -19.86 -31.66
N HIS A 84 0.59 -21.16 -31.98
CA HIS A 84 0.75 -22.18 -30.92
C HIS A 84 2.19 -22.53 -30.51
N LEU A 85 3.24 -22.18 -31.27
CA LEU A 85 4.63 -22.52 -30.92
C LEU A 85 5.56 -21.33 -30.62
N HIS A 86 5.15 -20.09 -30.89
CA HIS A 86 6.01 -18.90 -30.73
C HIS A 86 5.71 -18.05 -29.48
N GLY A 87 4.64 -18.34 -28.74
CA GLY A 87 4.22 -17.55 -27.57
C GLY A 87 5.05 -17.76 -26.30
N TYR A 88 5.79 -18.86 -26.17
CA TYR A 88 6.48 -19.22 -24.91
C TYR A 88 7.89 -18.64 -24.77
N ALA A 89 8.66 -18.56 -25.87
CA ALA A 89 10.01 -17.99 -25.86
C ALA A 89 10.00 -16.46 -25.75
N LYS A 90 8.92 -15.79 -26.18
CA LYS A 90 8.88 -14.32 -26.37
C LYS A 90 8.48 -13.48 -25.16
N ASN A 91 8.44 -14.06 -23.97
CA ASN A 91 8.00 -13.33 -22.75
C ASN A 91 9.03 -13.37 -21.61
N TRP A 92 10.23 -13.86 -21.89
CA TRP A 92 11.25 -14.10 -20.89
C TRP A 92 11.89 -12.82 -20.33
N GLU A 93 12.03 -11.76 -21.13
CA GLU A 93 12.55 -10.45 -20.68
C GLU A 93 11.66 -9.80 -19.63
N ALA A 94 10.36 -9.67 -19.93
CA ALA A 94 9.40 -9.16 -18.97
C ALA A 94 9.34 -10.05 -17.71
N LYS A 95 9.41 -11.38 -17.87
CA LYS A 95 9.48 -12.31 -16.74
C LYS A 95 10.75 -12.14 -15.92
N PHE A 96 11.89 -11.84 -16.54
CA PHE A 96 13.17 -11.68 -15.86
C PHE A 96 13.15 -10.42 -14.98
N ALA A 97 12.74 -9.27 -15.52
CA ALA A 97 12.58 -8.04 -14.74
C ALA A 97 11.60 -8.23 -13.56
N LEU A 98 10.46 -8.89 -13.80
CA LEU A 98 9.48 -9.20 -12.75
C LEU A 98 10.00 -10.20 -11.70
N THR A 99 10.89 -11.11 -12.08
CA THR A 99 11.52 -12.07 -11.15
C THR A 99 12.61 -11.40 -10.32
N LEU A 100 13.35 -10.48 -10.92
CA LEU A 100 14.43 -9.74 -10.27
C LEU A 100 13.91 -8.67 -9.31
N PHE A 101 12.74 -8.08 -9.61
CA PHE A 101 12.16 -6.98 -8.85
C PHE A 101 12.00 -7.26 -7.34
N PRO A 102 11.41 -8.38 -6.86
CA PRO A 102 11.27 -8.62 -5.43
C PRO A 102 12.61 -8.67 -4.68
N ILE A 103 13.65 -9.22 -5.32
CA ILE A 103 14.99 -9.30 -4.75
C ILE A 103 15.57 -7.89 -4.61
N LEU A 104 15.57 -7.12 -5.70
CA LEU A 104 16.09 -5.75 -5.71
C LEU A 104 15.31 -4.83 -4.76
N SER A 105 13.98 -4.96 -4.74
CA SER A 105 13.10 -4.21 -3.84
C SER A 105 13.45 -4.49 -2.38
N THR A 106 13.60 -5.75 -2.01
CA THR A 106 13.98 -6.13 -0.63
C THR A 106 15.37 -5.60 -0.27
N LEU A 107 16.34 -5.67 -1.19
CA LEU A 107 17.68 -5.10 -0.98
C LEU A 107 17.64 -3.59 -0.72
N VAL A 108 16.79 -2.85 -1.43
CA VAL A 108 16.56 -1.41 -1.16
C VAL A 108 15.97 -1.20 0.23
N GLY A 109 15.00 -2.04 0.62
CA GLY A 109 14.31 -1.93 1.91
C GLY A 109 15.23 -2.11 3.13
N ILE A 110 16.26 -2.95 3.01
CA ILE A 110 17.20 -3.26 4.10
C ILE A 110 18.54 -2.51 4.01
N SER A 111 18.76 -1.70 2.98
CA SER A 111 20.03 -1.03 2.75
C SER A 111 20.24 0.14 3.70
N ASN A 112 21.47 0.30 4.22
CA ASN A 112 21.90 1.50 4.93
C ASN A 112 22.01 2.74 4.00
N TYR A 113 22.07 2.51 2.69
CA TYR A 113 22.17 3.54 1.66
C TYR A 113 21.03 3.35 0.65
N PRO A 114 19.78 3.68 1.00
CA PRO A 114 18.60 3.36 0.19
C PRO A 114 18.65 4.02 -1.19
N PHE A 115 19.17 5.25 -1.31
CA PHE A 115 19.26 5.95 -2.59
C PHE A 115 20.27 5.31 -3.55
N ILE A 116 21.41 4.85 -3.03
CA ILE A 116 22.41 4.14 -3.84
C ILE A 116 21.84 2.79 -4.27
N ALA A 117 21.23 2.04 -3.34
CA ALA A 117 20.60 0.76 -3.63
C ALA A 117 19.47 0.90 -4.67
N LEU A 118 18.66 1.96 -4.56
CA LEU A 118 17.58 2.27 -5.49
C LEU A 118 18.12 2.60 -6.88
N ALA A 119 19.14 3.45 -6.97
CA ALA A 119 19.79 3.81 -8.23
C ALA A 119 20.39 2.57 -8.91
N LEU A 120 21.15 1.75 -8.17
CA LEU A 120 21.72 0.50 -8.68
C LEU A 120 20.64 -0.49 -9.11
N SER A 121 19.58 -0.66 -8.32
CA SER A 121 18.45 -1.53 -8.66
C SER A 121 17.74 -1.08 -9.94
N SER A 122 17.56 0.24 -10.11
CA SER A 122 16.97 0.82 -11.33
C SER A 122 17.86 0.58 -12.55
N VAL A 123 19.19 0.74 -12.40
CA VAL A 123 20.15 0.42 -13.46
C VAL A 123 20.11 -1.06 -13.80
N CYS A 124 20.10 -1.97 -12.82
CA CYS A 124 19.99 -3.41 -13.04
C CYS A 124 18.72 -3.78 -13.81
N LEU A 125 17.55 -3.24 -13.43
CA LEU A 125 16.30 -3.48 -14.16
C LEU A 125 16.38 -2.95 -15.59
N THR A 126 16.95 -1.76 -15.80
CA THR A 126 17.09 -1.16 -17.13
C THR A 126 18.00 -2.01 -18.01
N LEU A 127 19.18 -2.39 -17.51
CA LEU A 127 20.13 -3.25 -18.22
C LEU A 127 19.55 -4.63 -18.53
N SER A 128 18.67 -5.15 -17.65
CA SER A 128 18.03 -6.45 -17.87
C SER A 128 17.18 -6.52 -19.14
N GLY A 129 16.64 -5.39 -19.61
CA GLY A 129 15.96 -5.29 -20.89
C GLY A 129 16.88 -5.24 -22.12
N TYR A 130 18.20 -5.01 -21.93
CA TYR A 130 19.18 -4.92 -23.02
C TYR A 130 20.01 -6.19 -23.21
N VAL A 131 20.20 -7.00 -22.16
CA VAL A 131 21.07 -8.21 -22.17
C VAL A 131 20.65 -9.24 -23.23
N ASN A 132 19.44 -9.14 -23.76
CA ASN A 132 18.84 -10.17 -24.62
C ASN A 132 18.71 -9.81 -26.09
N LYS A 133 19.21 -8.65 -26.51
CA LYS A 133 19.21 -8.21 -27.92
C LYS A 133 20.25 -8.93 -28.80
N GLY A 134 20.64 -10.15 -28.43
CA GLY A 134 21.67 -10.93 -29.10
C GLY A 134 21.22 -11.47 -30.47
N ASP A 135 21.72 -10.82 -31.52
CA ASP A 135 22.11 -11.38 -32.82
C ASP A 135 21.04 -12.08 -33.68
N ASN A 136 19.82 -11.55 -33.73
CA ASN A 136 18.79 -12.03 -34.66
C ASN A 136 18.57 -11.09 -35.86
N ASN A 137 18.54 -11.71 -37.04
CA ASN A 137 18.49 -11.07 -38.36
C ASN A 137 17.30 -10.11 -38.59
N ILE A 138 17.54 -9.16 -39.50
CA ILE A 138 16.75 -8.01 -40.00
C ILE A 138 15.22 -8.20 -40.17
N ARG A 139 14.70 -9.42 -40.26
CA ARG A 139 13.24 -9.71 -40.33
C ARG A 139 12.51 -9.51 -39.00
N GLU A 140 13.22 -9.38 -37.88
CA GLU A 140 12.61 -9.14 -36.56
C GLU A 140 12.22 -7.68 -36.29
N ALA A 141 12.58 -6.70 -37.13
CA ALA A 141 12.44 -5.28 -36.80
C ALA A 141 11.02 -4.84 -36.35
N LEU A 142 9.96 -5.31 -37.02
CA LEU A 142 8.58 -4.93 -36.69
C LEU A 142 8.02 -5.70 -35.48
N GLN A 143 8.52 -6.93 -35.25
CA GLN A 143 8.19 -7.69 -34.04
C GLN A 143 9.03 -7.24 -32.84
N MET A 144 10.20 -6.65 -33.07
CA MET A 144 11.05 -6.04 -32.06
C MET A 144 10.40 -4.80 -31.48
N GLU A 145 9.73 -3.96 -32.28
CA GLU A 145 9.11 -2.73 -31.77
C GLU A 145 8.05 -3.01 -30.69
N HIS A 146 7.11 -3.92 -30.94
CA HIS A 146 6.12 -4.30 -29.93
C HIS A 146 6.73 -5.00 -28.71
N PHE A 147 7.82 -5.72 -28.90
CA PHE A 147 8.51 -6.43 -27.84
C PHE A 147 9.29 -5.46 -26.94
N GLU A 148 10.02 -4.53 -27.53
CA GLU A 148 10.71 -3.44 -26.83
C GLU A 148 9.73 -2.59 -26.02
N ALA A 149 8.56 -2.27 -26.59
CA ALA A 149 7.51 -1.55 -25.88
C ALA A 149 7.03 -2.29 -24.62
N ARG A 150 6.85 -3.63 -24.69
CA ARG A 150 6.46 -4.44 -23.52
C ARG A 150 7.56 -4.53 -22.47
N ALA A 151 8.81 -4.72 -22.89
CA ALA A 151 9.96 -4.76 -21.98
C ALA A 151 10.16 -3.41 -21.28
N LEU A 152 10.02 -2.30 -22.01
CA LEU A 152 10.07 -0.95 -21.46
C LEU A 152 8.96 -0.71 -20.43
N LEU A 153 7.71 -1.06 -20.76
CA LEU A 153 6.59 -0.93 -19.83
C LEU A 153 6.77 -1.79 -18.57
N ALA A 154 7.26 -3.02 -18.71
CA ALA A 154 7.56 -3.88 -17.56
C ALA A 154 8.67 -3.27 -16.68
N THR A 155 9.71 -2.70 -17.30
CA THR A 155 10.80 -2.01 -16.60
C THR A 155 10.27 -0.78 -15.86
N GLN A 156 9.47 0.07 -16.51
CA GLN A 156 8.83 1.24 -15.89
C GLN A 156 7.93 0.83 -14.72
N HIS A 157 7.13 -0.23 -14.87
CA HIS A 157 6.31 -0.78 -13.79
C HIS A 157 7.14 -1.23 -12.59
N CYS A 158 8.27 -1.91 -12.83
CA CYS A 158 9.18 -2.33 -11.77
C CYS A 158 9.90 -1.14 -11.12
N GLN A 159 10.30 -0.12 -11.89
CA GLN A 159 10.89 1.12 -11.38
C GLN A 159 9.92 1.90 -10.50
N PHE A 160 8.65 2.00 -10.93
CA PHE A 160 7.60 2.61 -10.11
C PHE A 160 7.37 1.82 -8.82
N GLY A 161 7.34 0.48 -8.92
CA GLY A 161 7.30 -0.40 -7.74
C GLY A 161 8.50 -0.23 -6.81
N LEU A 162 9.70 0.01 -7.35
CA LEU A 162 10.90 0.22 -6.53
C LEU A 162 10.76 1.48 -5.69
N LEU A 163 10.29 2.56 -6.32
CA LEU A 163 10.02 3.82 -5.64
C LEU A 163 8.88 3.69 -4.64
N PHE A 164 7.76 3.09 -5.03
CA PHE A 164 6.56 3.07 -4.19
C PHE A 164 6.66 2.05 -3.05
N VAL A 165 6.93 0.78 -3.38
CA VAL A 165 6.95 -0.32 -2.39
C VAL A 165 8.22 -0.25 -1.55
N SER A 166 9.40 -0.18 -2.18
CA SER A 166 10.66 -0.34 -1.43
C SER A 166 10.97 0.82 -0.49
N THR A 167 10.63 2.07 -0.89
CA THR A 167 10.88 3.22 -0.02
C THR A 167 9.95 3.24 1.19
N GLY A 168 8.68 2.84 1.01
CA GLY A 168 7.74 2.67 2.12
C GLY A 168 8.23 1.65 3.15
N PHE A 169 8.69 0.48 2.68
CA PHE A 169 9.25 -0.55 3.56
C PHE A 169 10.59 -0.15 4.19
N TYR A 170 11.44 0.60 3.49
CA TYR A 170 12.64 1.19 4.09
C TYR A 170 12.29 2.08 5.30
N HIS A 171 11.33 3.00 5.14
CA HIS A 171 10.90 3.85 6.25
C HIS A 171 10.24 3.07 7.38
N LEU A 172 9.46 2.03 7.06
CA LEU A 172 8.90 1.14 8.07
C LEU A 172 9.99 0.40 8.86
N HIS A 173 11.05 -0.05 8.19
CA HIS A 173 12.23 -0.61 8.85
C HIS A 173 12.91 0.39 9.80
N GLN A 174 13.07 1.65 9.37
CA GLN A 174 13.63 2.71 10.22
C GLN A 174 12.76 2.98 11.45
N ILE A 175 11.43 3.06 11.28
CA ILE A 175 10.48 3.23 12.39
C ILE A 175 10.57 2.05 13.37
N SER A 176 10.69 0.83 12.86
CA SER A 176 10.83 -0.38 13.69
C SER A 176 12.15 -0.49 14.43
N SER A 177 13.22 0.00 13.82
CA SER A 177 14.55 0.02 14.42
C SER A 177 14.66 1.12 15.47
N ALA A 178 13.89 2.20 15.34
CA ALA A 178 13.84 3.27 16.32
C ALA A 178 13.22 2.78 17.64
N SER A 179 11.99 2.26 17.62
CA SER A 179 11.43 1.56 18.77
C SER A 179 10.16 0.77 18.43
N PHE A 180 9.84 -0.19 19.28
CA PHE A 180 8.55 -0.90 19.26
C PHE A 180 7.36 0.07 19.33
N SER A 181 7.39 1.01 20.27
CA SER A 181 6.28 1.94 20.50
C SER A 181 6.01 2.84 19.30
N HIS A 182 7.06 3.35 18.63
CA HIS A 182 6.90 4.11 17.39
C HIS A 182 6.22 3.29 16.28
N SER A 183 6.56 2.00 16.17
CA SER A 183 5.93 1.09 15.21
C SER A 183 4.45 0.87 15.52
N VAL A 184 4.12 0.61 16.78
CA VAL A 184 2.74 0.40 17.22
C VAL A 184 1.91 1.65 17.00
N MET A 185 2.44 2.84 17.34
CA MET A 185 1.75 4.11 17.09
C MET A 185 1.53 4.34 15.60
N PHE A 186 2.54 4.13 14.76
CA PHE A 186 2.41 4.26 13.31
C PHE A 186 1.27 3.37 12.77
N ILE A 187 1.27 2.08 13.12
CA ILE A 187 0.25 1.12 12.67
C ILE A 187 -1.14 1.53 13.16
N LEU A 188 -1.28 1.89 14.43
CA LEU A 188 -2.58 2.27 15.00
C LEU A 188 -3.11 3.59 14.42
N ILE A 189 -2.25 4.57 14.14
CA ILE A 189 -2.65 5.82 13.47
C ILE A 189 -3.17 5.52 12.06
N VAL A 190 -2.42 4.76 11.26
CA VAL A 190 -2.82 4.40 9.89
C VAL A 190 -4.12 3.60 9.90
N TRP A 191 -4.26 2.63 10.80
CA TRP A 191 -5.47 1.82 10.89
C TRP A 191 -6.69 2.64 11.36
N ASN A 192 -6.51 3.53 12.33
CA ASN A 192 -7.57 4.41 12.78
C ASN A 192 -7.92 5.49 11.74
N CYS A 193 -6.99 5.87 10.86
CA CYS A 193 -7.30 6.71 9.70
C CYS A 193 -8.29 5.99 8.76
N ASP A 194 -7.99 4.78 8.33
CA ASP A 194 -8.90 4.00 7.45
C ASP A 194 -10.27 3.76 8.12
N THR A 195 -10.26 3.42 9.42
CA THR A 195 -11.49 3.26 10.20
C THR A 195 -12.31 4.55 10.26
N GLY A 196 -11.64 5.69 10.49
CA GLY A 196 -12.28 7.01 10.55
C GLY A 196 -12.90 7.39 9.21
N ALA A 197 -12.19 7.11 8.11
CA ALA A 197 -12.68 7.37 6.77
C ALA A 197 -13.90 6.53 6.42
N LEU A 198 -13.88 5.24 6.77
CA LEU A 198 -15.00 4.33 6.58
C LEU A 198 -16.22 4.75 7.40
N LEU A 199 -16.03 5.09 8.69
CA LEU A 199 -17.11 5.48 9.59
C LEU A 199 -17.77 6.78 9.13
N ALA A 200 -16.99 7.82 8.87
CA ALA A 200 -17.51 9.11 8.41
C ALA A 200 -18.20 8.99 7.06
N GLY A 201 -17.60 8.26 6.11
CA GLY A 201 -18.19 8.02 4.79
C GLY A 201 -19.52 7.26 4.85
N LYS A 202 -19.63 6.23 5.71
CA LYS A 202 -20.88 5.49 5.91
C LYS A 202 -21.93 6.32 6.65
N LEU A 203 -21.52 7.09 7.65
CA LEU A 203 -22.42 7.94 8.43
C LEU A 203 -23.03 9.05 7.58
N SER A 204 -22.23 9.73 6.76
CA SER A 204 -22.72 10.77 5.84
C SER A 204 -23.74 10.21 4.84
N LYS A 205 -23.49 9.00 4.30
CA LYS A 205 -24.46 8.28 3.44
C LYS A 205 -25.74 7.94 4.19
N LYS A 206 -25.65 7.39 5.40
CA LYS A 206 -26.82 6.97 6.21
C LYS A 206 -27.70 8.15 6.61
N LEU A 207 -27.10 9.31 6.88
CA LEU A 207 -27.83 10.52 7.25
C LEU A 207 -28.37 11.30 6.05
N ASN A 208 -28.10 10.85 4.80
CA ASN A 208 -28.45 11.57 3.57
C ASN A 208 -27.96 13.03 3.53
N ILE A 209 -26.87 13.35 4.23
CA ILE A 209 -26.34 14.73 4.33
C ILE A 209 -25.54 15.11 3.06
N GLY A 210 -25.36 14.17 2.12
CA GLY A 210 -24.43 14.35 1.00
C GLY A 210 -22.99 14.41 1.50
N ASP A 211 -22.12 15.07 0.74
CA ASP A 211 -20.73 15.32 1.14
C ASP A 211 -20.58 16.78 1.61
N PRO A 212 -20.92 17.10 2.87
CA PRO A 212 -20.90 18.49 3.36
C PRO A 212 -19.51 19.10 3.25
N VAL A 213 -18.47 18.28 3.46
CA VAL A 213 -17.06 18.70 3.39
C VAL A 213 -16.67 19.05 1.95
N ALA A 214 -17.30 18.46 0.93
CA ALA A 214 -17.01 18.76 -0.47
C ALA A 214 -17.22 20.23 -0.83
N SER A 215 -18.10 20.96 -0.12
CA SER A 215 -18.36 22.37 -0.35
C SER A 215 -17.17 23.29 -0.02
N ILE A 216 -16.27 22.83 0.86
CA ILE A 216 -15.11 23.59 1.34
C ILE A 216 -13.96 23.50 0.34
N PHE A 217 -13.89 22.44 -0.46
CA PHE A 217 -12.75 22.16 -1.33
C PHE A 217 -12.97 22.62 -2.78
N PRO A 218 -11.91 23.06 -3.48
CA PRO A 218 -11.98 23.36 -4.90
C PRO A 218 -12.53 22.20 -5.73
N LYS A 219 -13.48 22.48 -6.64
CA LYS A 219 -14.09 21.48 -7.53
C LYS A 219 -13.07 20.64 -8.30
N LYS A 220 -11.92 21.22 -8.66
CA LYS A 220 -10.82 20.52 -9.36
C LYS A 220 -10.30 19.33 -8.56
N ILE A 221 -10.00 19.53 -7.27
CA ILE A 221 -9.51 18.48 -6.37
C ILE A 221 -10.56 17.37 -6.24
N LEU A 222 -11.83 17.76 -6.15
CA LEU A 222 -12.94 16.83 -6.02
C LEU A 222 -13.15 15.96 -7.26
N MET A 223 -12.99 16.55 -8.45
CA MET A 223 -13.04 15.82 -9.72
C MET A 223 -11.87 14.85 -9.84
N SER A 224 -10.65 15.28 -9.47
CA SER A 224 -9.48 14.41 -9.45
C SER A 224 -9.67 13.21 -8.52
N LEU A 225 -10.12 13.44 -7.28
CA LEU A 225 -10.34 12.36 -6.31
C LEU A 225 -11.40 11.36 -6.81
N LYS A 226 -12.51 11.85 -7.37
CA LYS A 226 -13.56 10.99 -7.94
C LYS A 226 -13.13 10.23 -9.20
N SER A 227 -12.22 10.80 -10.00
CA SER A 227 -11.70 10.12 -11.20
C SER A 227 -10.79 8.93 -10.84
N ILE A 228 -10.09 9.02 -9.71
CA ILE A 228 -9.17 7.98 -9.24
C ILE A 228 -9.94 6.92 -8.45
N SER A 229 -10.75 7.33 -7.48
CA SER A 229 -11.54 6.41 -6.65
C SER A 229 -12.97 6.94 -6.45
N PRO A 230 -13.95 6.44 -7.23
CA PRO A 230 -15.32 6.98 -7.19
C PRO A 230 -16.06 6.72 -5.87
N ASN A 231 -15.54 5.81 -5.04
CA ASN A 231 -16.15 5.44 -3.76
C ASN A 231 -15.64 6.28 -2.57
N LYS A 232 -14.49 6.95 -2.72
CA LYS A 232 -13.94 7.82 -1.68
C LYS A 232 -14.70 9.16 -1.65
N THR A 233 -14.95 9.69 -0.45
CA THR A 233 -15.66 10.95 -0.23
C THR A 233 -14.79 11.91 0.60
N MET A 234 -15.01 13.22 0.46
CA MET A 234 -14.26 14.22 1.24
C MET A 234 -14.61 14.13 2.73
N THR A 235 -15.85 13.77 3.04
CA THR A 235 -16.28 13.48 4.41
C THR A 235 -15.56 12.25 4.99
N GLY A 236 -15.31 11.22 4.17
CA GLY A 236 -14.45 10.10 4.55
C GLY A 236 -13.03 10.58 4.87
N LEU A 237 -12.38 11.26 3.94
CA LEU A 237 -11.03 11.83 4.14
C LEU A 237 -10.93 12.65 5.44
N ALA A 238 -11.90 13.53 5.69
CA ALA A 238 -11.95 14.32 6.93
C ALA A 238 -12.09 13.45 8.18
N GLY A 239 -12.92 12.41 8.14
CA GLY A 239 -13.04 11.43 9.22
C GLY A 239 -11.75 10.69 9.51
N GLY A 240 -11.01 10.29 8.46
CA GLY A 240 -9.70 9.66 8.60
C GLY A 240 -8.69 10.58 9.25
N ILE A 241 -8.59 11.84 8.78
CA ILE A 241 -7.70 12.86 9.38
C ILE A 241 -8.04 13.09 10.85
N ILE A 242 -9.32 13.28 11.20
CA ILE A 242 -9.73 13.53 12.59
C ILE A 242 -9.36 12.34 13.47
N LEU A 243 -9.69 11.11 13.08
CA LEU A 243 -9.46 9.94 13.92
C LEU A 243 -7.98 9.56 14.00
N GLY A 244 -7.22 9.68 12.91
CA GLY A 244 -5.77 9.50 12.90
C GLY A 244 -5.04 10.53 13.77
N THR A 245 -5.43 11.81 13.67
CA THR A 245 -4.88 12.91 14.49
C THR A 245 -5.20 12.73 15.97
N THR A 246 -6.46 12.40 16.29
CA THR A 246 -6.89 12.11 17.66
C THR A 246 -6.10 10.94 18.24
N THR A 247 -5.91 9.88 17.44
CA THR A 247 -5.07 8.73 17.83
C THR A 247 -3.65 9.19 18.13
N ALA A 248 -3.01 9.96 17.26
CA ALA A 248 -1.64 10.44 17.46
C ALA A 248 -1.47 11.28 18.73
N ILE A 249 -2.47 12.09 19.09
CA ILE A 249 -2.43 12.94 20.29
C ILE A 249 -2.64 12.13 21.58
N PHE A 250 -3.68 11.29 21.62
CA PHE A 250 -4.16 10.67 22.86
C PHE A 250 -3.62 9.24 23.11
N LEU A 251 -3.32 8.48 22.05
CA LEU A 251 -2.86 7.09 22.19
C LEU A 251 -1.57 6.95 23.01
N PRO A 252 -0.54 7.81 22.86
CA PRO A 252 0.66 7.71 23.69
C PRO A 252 0.35 7.75 25.20
N ASN A 253 -0.55 8.64 25.60
CA ASN A 253 -0.96 8.79 27.00
C ASN A 253 -1.75 7.57 27.49
N LEU A 254 -2.59 6.99 26.63
CA LEU A 254 -3.31 5.76 26.93
C LEU A 254 -2.34 4.58 27.12
N ILE A 255 -1.37 4.42 26.21
CA ILE A 255 -0.36 3.36 26.29
C ILE A 255 0.43 3.50 27.61
N LEU A 256 0.91 4.70 27.93
CA LEU A 256 1.62 4.96 29.19
C LEU A 256 0.76 4.66 30.42
N SER A 257 -0.52 5.04 30.39
CA SER A 257 -1.45 4.75 31.49
C SER A 257 -1.66 3.24 31.68
N VAL A 258 -1.84 2.50 30.59
CA VAL A 258 -1.98 1.03 30.63
C VAL A 258 -0.67 0.37 31.10
N CYS A 259 0.49 0.78 30.59
CA CYS A 259 1.78 0.25 31.03
C CYS A 259 2.02 0.50 32.53
N ASN A 260 1.68 1.70 33.03
CA ASN A 260 1.76 2.01 34.45
C ASN A 260 0.80 1.16 35.31
N PHE A 261 -0.33 0.73 34.75
CA PHE A 261 -1.29 -0.14 35.41
C PHE A 261 -0.88 -1.61 35.39
N VAL A 262 -0.28 -2.09 34.30
CA VAL A 262 -0.09 -3.54 34.03
C VAL A 262 1.17 -4.14 34.68
N SER A 263 2.14 -3.35 35.16
CA SER A 263 3.28 -3.69 36.08
C SER A 263 4.63 -3.12 35.60
N PHE A 264 5.58 -3.00 36.54
CA PHE A 264 6.89 -2.34 36.42
C PHE A 264 7.82 -2.90 35.31
N GLU A 265 7.70 -4.17 34.91
CA GLU A 265 8.58 -4.80 33.89
C GLU A 265 8.40 -4.22 32.47
N MET A 266 7.23 -3.65 32.14
CA MET A 266 7.01 -2.99 30.85
C MET A 266 7.59 -1.56 30.81
N ARG A 267 8.00 -1.02 31.97
CA ARG A 267 8.54 0.34 32.08
C ARG A 267 9.88 0.46 31.35
N ASP A 268 10.72 -0.57 31.39
CA ASP A 268 12.01 -0.63 30.68
C ASP A 268 11.84 -0.58 29.15
N LEU A 269 10.70 -1.05 28.61
CA LEU A 269 10.37 -0.96 27.18
C LEU A 269 9.89 0.45 26.77
N CYS A 270 9.41 1.25 27.73
CA CYS A 270 8.93 2.62 27.53
C CYS A 270 9.97 3.70 27.90
N GLU A 271 10.95 3.38 28.75
CA GLU A 271 11.98 4.31 29.24
C GLU A 271 13.14 4.55 28.27
N ASN A 272 13.12 3.95 27.08
CA ASN A 272 14.06 4.35 26.04
C ASN A 272 13.78 5.81 25.69
N LYS A 273 14.79 6.68 25.87
CA LYS A 273 14.75 8.16 25.93
C LYS A 273 14.35 8.86 24.62
N ASP A 274 13.43 8.29 23.87
CA ASP A 274 12.90 8.90 22.67
C ASP A 274 11.75 9.84 23.04
N ASN A 275 12.02 11.14 22.82
CA ASN A 275 11.18 12.30 23.12
C ASN A 275 9.70 12.20 22.69
N PHE A 276 9.32 11.25 21.83
CA PHE A 276 7.94 11.12 21.35
C PHE A 276 6.98 10.61 22.43
N LEU A 277 7.45 9.74 23.33
CA LEU A 277 6.68 9.20 24.45
C LEU A 277 6.99 9.87 25.77
N GLN A 278 8.05 10.68 25.83
CA GLN A 278 8.49 11.28 27.08
C GLN A 278 7.39 12.18 27.65
N TYR A 279 6.81 11.72 28.75
CA TYR A 279 5.80 12.40 29.54
C TYR A 279 6.47 12.74 30.87
N ASP A 280 7.11 13.90 30.95
CA ASP A 280 7.85 14.34 32.15
C ASP A 280 6.92 14.78 33.31
N GLY A 281 5.71 14.22 33.41
CA GLY A 281 4.76 14.47 34.50
C GLY A 281 4.18 15.89 34.58
N VAL A 282 4.72 16.84 33.82
CA VAL A 282 4.16 18.16 33.57
C VAL A 282 3.35 18.05 32.28
N PHE A 283 2.11 18.54 32.29
CA PHE A 283 1.25 18.63 31.11
C PHE A 283 2.07 18.88 29.84
N SER A 284 1.88 18.02 28.83
CA SER A 284 2.61 18.11 27.56
C SER A 284 2.68 19.56 27.14
N THR A 285 3.90 20.08 26.96
CA THR A 285 4.07 21.40 26.37
C THR A 285 3.27 21.44 25.06
N ASP A 286 2.63 22.57 24.77
CA ASP A 286 1.80 22.73 23.57
C ASP A 286 2.53 22.24 22.30
N ASP A 287 3.85 22.39 22.28
CA ASP A 287 4.76 21.88 21.24
C ASP A 287 4.65 20.37 20.99
N VAL A 288 4.55 19.52 22.02
CA VAL A 288 4.46 18.06 21.85
C VAL A 288 3.12 17.68 21.25
N VAL A 289 2.03 18.31 21.70
CA VAL A 289 0.69 18.08 21.15
C VAL A 289 0.64 18.50 19.69
N ILE A 290 1.19 19.67 19.35
CA ILE A 290 1.26 20.17 17.98
C ILE A 290 2.05 19.19 17.09
N ARG A 291 3.22 18.72 17.54
CA ARG A 291 4.02 17.74 16.78
C ARG A 291 3.25 16.44 16.53
N ARG A 292 2.57 15.91 17.55
CA ARG A 292 1.73 14.70 17.41
C ARG A 292 0.56 14.93 16.46
N ALA A 293 -0.09 16.10 16.55
CA ALA A 293 -1.16 16.48 15.64
C ALA A 293 -0.66 16.55 14.19
N CYS A 294 0.49 17.19 13.95
CA CYS A 294 1.13 17.24 12.63
C CYS A 294 1.42 15.83 12.09
N VAL A 295 1.98 14.94 12.91
CA VAL A 295 2.23 13.55 12.49
C VAL A 295 0.93 12.82 12.12
N GLY A 296 -0.11 12.95 12.93
CA GLY A 296 -1.41 12.33 12.65
C GLY A 296 -2.04 12.86 11.35
N VAL A 297 -1.99 14.18 11.12
CA VAL A 297 -2.48 14.79 9.88
C VAL A 297 -1.67 14.30 8.67
N LEU A 298 -0.33 14.34 8.75
CA LEU A 298 0.54 13.92 7.66
C LEU A 298 0.34 12.44 7.31
N LEU A 299 0.32 11.55 8.31
CA LEU A 299 0.09 10.13 8.09
C LEU A 299 -1.29 9.85 7.48
N SER A 300 -2.32 10.58 7.92
CA SER A 300 -3.67 10.43 7.38
C SER A 300 -3.74 10.87 5.90
N ILE A 301 -3.13 12.01 5.57
CA ILE A 301 -3.06 12.49 4.19
C ILE A 301 -2.23 11.55 3.33
N SER A 302 -1.06 11.11 3.81
CA SER A 302 -0.19 10.18 3.09
C SER A 302 -0.84 8.82 2.85
N GLY A 303 -1.55 8.28 3.84
CA GLY A 303 -2.30 7.02 3.67
C GLY A 303 -3.39 7.16 2.61
N GLU A 304 -4.14 8.25 2.64
CA GLU A 304 -5.23 8.47 1.69
C GLU A 304 -4.72 8.74 0.27
N ILE A 305 -3.59 9.45 0.12
CA ILE A 305 -2.90 9.63 -1.16
C ILE A 305 -2.31 8.31 -1.65
N GLY A 306 -1.74 7.49 -0.77
CA GLY A 306 -1.15 6.20 -1.14
C GLY A 306 -2.17 5.18 -1.64
N ASP A 307 -3.41 5.27 -1.14
CA ASP A 307 -4.54 4.45 -1.60
C ASP A 307 -5.18 4.93 -2.92
N LEU A 308 -4.93 6.18 -3.33
CA LEU A 308 -5.44 6.76 -4.58
C LEU A 308 -4.56 6.33 -5.76
#